data_AF-J9EVD4-F1
#
_entry.id   AF-J9EVD4-F1
#
_cell.length_a   1.000
_cell.length_b   1.000
_cell.length_c   1.000
_cell.angle_alpha   90.00
_cell.angle_beta   90.00
_cell.angle_gamma   90.00
#
_symmetry.space_group_name_H-M   'P 1'
#
loop_
_entity.id
_entity.type
_entity.pdbx_description
1 polymer ?
#
loop_
_entity_poly.entity_id
_entity_poly.type
_entity_poly.pdbx_seq_one_letter_code
_entity_poly.pdbx_strand_id
1 'polypeptide(L)' 'GKGDFGGYYCPCHGSTFDTSGRIRLGPAPTNLEVPPYQITDNNKLIVGD' A
#
# COMPACT_ATOMS: atom_id res chain seq x y z
N GLY A 1 -8.31 -5.43 -8.01
CA GLY A 1 -6.84 -5.35 -7.92
C GLY A 1 -6.20 -6.63 -8.43
N LYS A 2 -4.88 -6.75 -8.29
CA LYS A 2 -4.15 -7.99 -8.57
C LYS A 2 -3.92 -8.75 -7.25
N GLY A 3 -4.04 -10.06 -7.27
CA GLY A 3 -3.92 -10.92 -6.08
C GLY A 3 -5.25 -11.25 -5.41
N ASP A 4 -5.23 -12.26 -4.54
CA ASP A 4 -6.43 -12.95 -4.02
C ASP A 4 -7.32 -12.10 -3.11
N PHE A 5 -6.80 -10.96 -2.64
CA PHE A 5 -7.48 -10.04 -1.71
C PHE A 5 -7.95 -8.74 -2.38
N GLY A 6 -7.96 -8.71 -3.72
CA GLY A 6 -8.46 -7.57 -4.49
C GLY A 6 -7.58 -6.31 -4.46
N GLY A 7 -6.45 -6.34 -3.77
CA GLY A 7 -5.49 -5.23 -3.67
C GLY A 7 -4.34 -5.33 -4.69
N TYR A 8 -3.14 -5.57 -4.19
CA TYR A 8 -1.88 -5.45 -4.94
C TYR A 8 -1.11 -6.77 -4.95
N TYR A 9 -0.33 -6.99 -6.01
CA TYR A 9 0.48 -8.20 -6.19
C TYR A 9 1.91 -7.82 -6.57
N CYS A 10 2.90 -8.32 -5.82
CA CYS A 10 4.32 -8.18 -6.12
C CYS A 10 4.83 -9.42 -6.88
N PRO A 11 5.16 -9.30 -8.18
CA PRO A 11 5.52 -10.45 -9.01
C PRO A 11 6.90 -11.01 -8.71
N CYS A 12 7.75 -10.31 -7.96
CA CYS A 12 9.12 -10.76 -7.67
C CYS A 12 9.14 -12.06 -6.84
N HIS A 13 8.29 -12.14 -5.81
CA HIS A 13 8.27 -13.27 -4.87
C HIS A 13 6.85 -13.69 -4.45
N GLY A 14 5.82 -13.15 -5.12
CA GLY A 14 4.43 -13.56 -4.91
C GLY A 14 3.73 -12.96 -3.68
N SER A 15 4.19 -11.82 -3.16
CA SER A 15 3.47 -11.15 -2.06
C SER A 15 2.15 -10.54 -2.53
N THR A 16 1.06 -10.78 -1.81
CA THR A 16 -0.26 -10.20 -2.07
C THR A 16 -0.69 -9.28 -0.93
N PHE A 17 -1.19 -8.10 -1.26
CA PHE A 17 -1.67 -7.11 -0.32
C PHE A 17 -3.17 -6.85 -0.56
N ASP A 18 -3.90 -6.50 0.50
CA ASP A 18 -5.28 -6.04 0.36
C ASP A 18 -5.36 -4.57 -0.12
N THR A 19 -6.58 -4.04 -0.27
CA THR A 19 -6.82 -2.67 -0.74
C THR A 19 -6.28 -1.59 0.19
N SER A 20 -6.02 -1.90 1.46
CA SER A 20 -5.40 -1.01 2.45
C SER A 20 -3.88 -1.14 2.49
N GLY A 21 -3.27 -1.92 1.58
CA GLY A 21 -1.82 -2.12 1.53
C GLY A 21 -1.29 -3.07 2.62
N ARG A 22 -2.15 -3.84 3.29
CA ARG A 22 -1.70 -4.79 4.31
C ARG A 22 -1.25 -6.10 3.69
N ILE A 23 -0.13 -6.66 4.16
CA ILE A 23 0.34 -7.97 3.69
C ILE A 23 -0.65 -9.06 4.11
N ARG A 24 -1.04 -9.91 3.16
CA ARG A 24 -1.96 -11.03 3.40
C ARG A 24 -1.34 -12.39 3.09
N LEU A 25 -0.41 -12.44 2.15
CA LEU A 25 0.29 -13.66 1.74
C LEU A 25 1.66 -13.31 1.13
N GLY A 26 2.64 -14.20 1.29
CA GLY A 26 3.97 -14.10 0.68
C GLY A 26 5.05 -13.55 1.64
N PRO A 27 6.29 -13.38 1.15
CA PRO A 27 7.45 -13.17 2.02
C PRO A 27 7.64 -11.73 2.51
N ALA A 28 6.77 -10.77 2.14
CA ALA A 28 6.94 -9.40 2.62
C ALA A 28 6.74 -9.34 4.14
N PRO A 29 7.67 -8.76 4.90
CA PRO A 29 7.63 -8.81 6.37
C PRO A 29 6.65 -7.81 6.98
N THR A 30 6.25 -6.78 6.22
CA THR A 30 5.43 -5.66 6.70
C THR A 30 4.35 -5.29 5.69
N ASN A 31 3.39 -4.47 6.15
CA ASN A 31 2.48 -3.75 5.28
C ASN A 31 3.25 -2.72 4.44
N LEU A 32 2.61 -2.23 3.37
CA LEU A 32 3.12 -1.09 2.62
C LEU A 32 3.21 0.13 3.54
N GLU A 33 4.30 0.86 3.42
CA GLU A 33 4.52 2.09 4.17
C GLU A 33 3.50 3.15 3.77
N VAL A 34 2.96 3.84 4.77
CA VAL A 34 2.16 5.04 4.56
C VAL A 34 3.11 6.22 4.76
N PRO A 35 3.46 6.97 3.69
CA PRO A 35 4.38 8.09 3.83
C PRO A 35 3.73 9.20 4.67
N PRO A 36 4.53 10.07 5.32
CA PRO A 36 4.01 11.30 5.94
C PRO A 36 3.26 12.14 4.92
N TYR A 37 2.09 12.67 5.30
CA TYR A 37 1.30 13.54 4.44
C TYR A 37 0.53 14.58 5.25
N GLN A 38 0.17 15.68 4.59
CA GLN A 38 -0.76 16.67 5.12
C GLN A 38 -1.78 17.09 4.07
N ILE A 39 -2.99 17.41 4.54
CA ILE A 39 -4.06 17.97 3.72
C ILE A 39 -4.13 19.46 4.00
N THR A 40 -3.97 20.27 2.96
CA THR A 40 -4.06 21.72 3.03
C THR A 40 -5.49 22.21 2.87
N ASP A 41 -5.77 23.44 3.31
CA ASP A 41 -7.09 24.09 3.20
C ASP A 41 -7.64 24.13 1.77
N ASN A 42 -6.75 24.15 0.77
CA ASN A 42 -7.10 24.12 -0.65
C ASN A 42 -7.44 22.72 -1.17
N ASN A 43 -7.71 21.76 -0.27
CA ASN A 43 -8.01 20.37 -0.57
C ASN A 43 -6.89 19.69 -1.40
N LYS A 44 -5.64 20.12 -1.21
CA LYS A 44 -4.45 19.49 -1.80
C LYS A 44 -3.80 18.59 -0.75
N LEU A 45 -3.42 17.40 -1.19
CA LEU A 45 -2.59 16.46 -0.44
C LEU A 45 -1.12 16.71 -0.78
N ILE A 46 -0.29 16.95 0.23
CA ILE A 46 1.17 17.00 0.08
C ILE A 46 1.77 15.79 0.79
N VAL A 47 2.71 15.11 0.14
CA VAL A 47 3.36 13.90 0.64
C VAL A 47 4.85 14.20 0.84
N GLY A 48 5.35 13.97 2.06
CA GLY A 48 6.78 14.12 2.40
C GLY A 48 7.24 15.52 2.79
N ASP A 49 6.36 16.36 3.34
CA ASP A 49 6.74 17.67 3.93
C ASP A 49 7.54 17.55 5.23
#